data_AF-A0A6P0JV10-F1
#
_entry.id   AF-A0A6P0JV10-F1
#
_cell.length_a   1.000
_cell.length_b   1.000
_cell.length_c   1.000
_cell.angle_alpha   90.00
_cell.angle_beta   90.00
_cell.angle_gamma   90.00
#
_symmetry.space_group_name_H-M   'P 1'
#
loop_
_entity.id
_entity.type
_entity.pdbx_description
1 polymer ?
#
loop_
_entity_poly.entity_id
_entity_poly.type
_entity_poly.pdbx_seq_one_letter_code
_entity_poly.pdbx_strand_id
1 'polypeptide(L)' 'MNWQNYIHCQPKILKGKLMIRGTRFSVECLLGL' A
#
# COMPACT_ATOMS: atom_id res chain seq x y z
N MET A 1 -8.29 8.74 12.39
CA MET A 1 -7.01 8.02 12.17
C MET A 1 -6.28 8.61 10.97
N ASN A 2 -5.02 9.01 11.10
CA ASN A 2 -4.21 9.55 10.00
C ASN A 2 -3.64 8.41 9.12
N TRP A 3 -4.51 7.75 8.35
CA TRP A 3 -4.19 6.60 7.50
C TRP A 3 -3.10 6.89 6.46
N GLN A 4 -2.95 8.15 6.03
CA GLN A 4 -1.94 8.60 5.07
C GLN A 4 -0.50 8.33 5.53
N ASN A 5 -0.25 8.25 6.84
CA ASN A 5 1.06 7.90 7.38
C ASN A 5 1.42 6.41 7.22
N TYR A 6 0.41 5.58 6.95
CA TYR A 6 0.54 4.12 6.86
C TYR A 6 0.41 3.62 5.42
N ILE A 7 0.03 4.45 4.46
CA ILE A 7 -0.14 4.04 3.06
C ILE A 7 0.83 4.82 2.19
N HIS A 8 1.55 4.12 1.32
CA HIS A 8 2.50 4.71 0.40
C HIS A 8 2.46 4.00 -0.95
N CYS A 9 2.59 4.77 -2.03
CA CYS A 9 2.75 4.26 -3.38
C CYS A 9 4.24 4.18 -3.73
N GLN A 10 4.80 2.97 -3.86
CA GLN A 10 6.14 2.81 -4.44
C GLN A 10 6.03 2.42 -5.91
N PRO A 11 6.48 3.25 -6.85
CA PRO A 11 6.47 2.89 -8.27
C PRO A 11 7.37 1.67 -8.57
N LYS A 12 8.41 1.45 -7.74
CA LYS A 12 9.37 0.34 -7.90
C LYS A 12 8.86 -1.01 -7.39
N ILE A 13 7.79 -1.03 -6.59
CA ILE A 13 7.32 -2.24 -5.89
C ILE A 13 5.82 -2.37 -6.16
N LEU A 14 5.38 -3.54 -6.62
CA LEU A 14 3.98 -3.79 -7.01
C LEU A 14 3.43 -2.84 -8.10
N LYS A 15 4.25 -2.44 -9.08
CA LYS A 15 3.82 -1.62 -10.24
C LYS A 15 3.15 -0.28 -9.85
N GLY A 16 3.51 0.33 -8.71
CA GLY A 16 2.89 1.57 -8.25
C GLY A 16 1.53 1.39 -7.57
N LYS A 17 1.22 0.18 -7.08
CA LYS A 17 0.06 -0.06 -6.22
C LYS A 17 0.25 0.59 -4.85
N LEU A 18 -0.86 0.96 -4.22
CA LEU A 18 -0.87 1.47 -2.85
C LEU A 18 -0.49 0.35 -1.89
N MET A 19 0.54 0.56 -1.08
CA MET A 19 1.03 -0.41 -0.12
C MET A 19 0.94 0.11 1.30
N ILE A 20 0.84 -0.83 2.24
CA ILE A 20 0.94 -0.52 3.66
C ILE A 20 2.42 -0.36 4.02
N ARG A 21 2.78 0.80 4.58
CA ARG A 21 4.14 1.19 4.95
C ARG A 21 4.76 0.18 5.92
N GLY A 22 5.97 -0.27 5.62
CA GLY A 22 6.67 -1.31 6.39
C GLY A 22 6.29 -2.73 5.99
N THR A 23 5.40 -2.91 5.01
CA THR A 23 5.03 -4.22 4.47
C THR A 23 5.19 -4.26 2.95
N ARG A 24 5.15 -5.47 2.38
CA ARG A 24 5.02 -5.68 0.93
C ARG A 24 3.60 -6.05 0.52
N PHE A 25 2.60 -5.70 1.35
CA PHE A 25 1.18 -5.94 1.06
C PHE A 25 0.55 -4.73 0.38
N SER A 26 -0.20 -4.98 -0.71
CA SER A 26 -1.05 -3.96 -1.32
C SER A 26 -2.31 -3.75 -0.49
N VAL A 27 -2.78 -2.51 -0.44
CA VAL A 27 -4.08 -2.14 0.14
C VAL A 27 -5.21 -2.89 -0.58
N GLU A 28 -5.11 -3.08 -1.90
CA GLU A 28 -6.08 -3.85 -2.69
C GLU A 28 -6.19 -5.30 -2.21
N CYS A 29 -5.07 -5.92 -1.82
CA CYS A 29 -5.05 -7.29 -1.32
C CYS A 29 -5.79 -7.43 0.01
N LEU A 30 -5.72 -6.40 0.86
CA LEU A 30 -6.46 -6.36 2.14
C LEU A 30 -7.96 -6.15 1.91
N LEU A 31 -8.31 -5.38 0.87
CA LEU A 31 -9.68 -5.06 0.51
C LEU A 31 -10.35 -6.10 -0.42
N GLY A 32 -9.58 -7.06 -0.94
CA GLY A 32 -10.08 -8.04 -1.90
C GLY A 32 -10.47 -7.44 -3.25
N LEU A 33 -9.84 -6.33 -3.64
CA LEU A 33 -10.10 -5.59 -4.88
C LEU A 33 -9.12 -5.95 -6.01
#